data_AF-A0A240PNG4-F1
#
_entry.id   AF-A0A240PNG4-F1
#
_cell.length_a   1.000
_cell.length_b   1.000
_cell.length_c   1.000
_cell.angle_alpha   90.00
_cell.angle_beta   90.00
_cell.angle_gamma   90.00
#
_symmetry.space_group_name_H-M   'P 1'
#
loop_
_entity.id
_entity.type
_entity.pdbx_description
1 polymer ?
#
loop_
_entity_poly.entity_id
_entity_poly.type
_entity_poly.pdbx_seq_one_letter_code
_entity_poly.pdbx_strand_id
1 'polypeptide(L)'
;MQHHLNYSRLQSCEAVSILLTVFLLISHVYSLRGDNVCYLYESYIETETVPRNQTVQVLTRQWCLEIPPRCTSYRTEIKEVFVKQVSSITDT
;
A
#
# COMPACT_ATOMS: atom_id res chain seq x y z
N MET A 1 33.58 1.40 -53.39
CA MET A 1 32.30 1.89 -52.85
C MET A 1 31.29 0.78 -52.51
N GLN A 2 31.56 -0.51 -52.78
CA GLN A 2 30.64 -1.62 -52.44
C GLN A 2 30.58 -1.97 -50.93
N HIS A 3 31.66 -1.81 -50.16
CA HIS A 3 31.71 -2.25 -48.75
C HIS A 3 30.78 -1.45 -47.82
N HIS A 4 30.57 -0.15 -48.08
CA HIS A 4 29.67 0.69 -47.28
C HIS A 4 28.18 0.38 -47.54
N LEU A 5 27.83 -0.04 -48.76
CA LEU A 5 26.47 -0.45 -49.13
C LEU A 5 26.10 -1.78 -48.46
N ASN A 6 27.04 -2.71 -48.32
CA ASN A 6 26.82 -3.97 -47.60
C ASN A 6 26.72 -3.79 -46.07
N TYR A 7 27.50 -2.89 -45.47
CA TYR A 7 27.42 -2.59 -44.03
C TYR A 7 26.07 -1.94 -43.64
N SER A 8 25.58 -1.00 -44.46
CA SER A 8 24.28 -0.35 -44.26
C SER A 8 23.10 -1.31 -44.52
N ARG A 9 23.21 -2.23 -45.48
CA ARG A 9 22.25 -3.33 -45.70
C ARG A 9 22.22 -4.30 -44.51
N LEU A 10 23.38 -4.70 -43.99
CA LEU A 10 23.48 -5.62 -42.85
C LEU A 10 22.89 -4.98 -41.59
N GLN A 11 23.22 -3.72 -41.32
CA GLN A 11 22.68 -2.96 -40.18
C GLN A 11 21.16 -2.73 -40.28
N SER A 12 20.62 -2.58 -41.49
CA SER A 12 19.17 -2.51 -41.71
C SER A 12 18.45 -3.84 -41.48
N CYS A 13 19.11 -4.96 -41.78
CA CYS A 13 18.54 -6.30 -41.63
C CYS A 13 18.45 -6.70 -40.14
N GLU A 14 19.50 -6.40 -39.37
CA GLU A 14 19.53 -6.58 -37.92
C GLU A 14 18.41 -5.76 -37.24
N ALA A 15 18.26 -4.48 -37.62
CA ALA A 15 17.22 -3.63 -37.05
C ALA A 15 15.79 -4.14 -37.36
N VAL A 16 15.55 -4.63 -38.57
CA VAL A 16 14.25 -5.22 -38.96
C VAL A 16 13.98 -6.52 -38.20
N SER A 17 15.00 -7.37 -38.04
CA SER A 17 14.91 -8.61 -37.25
C SER A 17 14.58 -8.32 -35.78
N ILE A 18 15.24 -7.31 -35.19
CA ILE A 18 14.95 -6.85 -33.82
C ILE A 18 13.53 -6.31 -33.71
N LEU A 19 13.08 -5.48 -34.64
CA LEU A 19 11.71 -4.94 -34.61
C LEU A 19 10.65 -6.03 -34.73
N LEU A 20 10.88 -7.03 -35.59
CA LEU A 20 9.98 -8.16 -35.78
C LEU A 20 9.89 -9.02 -34.50
N THR A 21 11.03 -9.32 -33.89
CA THR A 21 11.07 -10.10 -32.64
C THR A 21 10.37 -9.35 -31.49
N VAL A 22 10.60 -8.05 -31.35
CA VAL A 22 9.91 -7.22 -30.34
C VAL A 22 8.39 -7.22 -30.56
N PHE A 23 7.93 -7.07 -31.82
CA PHE A 23 6.50 -7.11 -32.15
C PHE A 23 5.85 -8.45 -31.78
N LEU A 24 6.52 -9.57 -32.08
CA LEU A 24 6.05 -10.90 -31.72
C LEU A 24 5.96 -11.09 -30.20
N LEU A 25 6.96 -10.64 -29.45
CA LEU A 25 6.94 -10.71 -27.98
C LEU A 25 5.78 -9.91 -27.39
N ILE A 26 5.57 -8.69 -27.88
CA ILE A 26 4.46 -7.83 -27.45
C ILE A 26 3.12 -8.50 -27.72
N SER A 27 2.91 -9.05 -28.92
CA SER A 27 1.67 -9.75 -29.27
C SER A 27 1.38 -10.93 -28.34
N HIS A 28 2.42 -11.65 -27.91
CA HIS A 28 2.31 -12.76 -26.97
C HIS A 28 1.86 -12.28 -25.59
N VAL A 29 2.43 -11.18 -25.08
CA VAL A 29 2.04 -10.57 -23.80
C VAL A 29 0.58 -10.08 -23.82
N TYR A 30 0.12 -9.50 -24.93
CA TYR A 30 -1.28 -9.09 -25.07
C TYR A 30 -2.26 -10.27 -25.05
N SER A 31 -1.85 -11.46 -25.51
CA SER A 31 -2.67 -12.67 -25.41
C SER A 31 -2.96 -13.09 -23.96
N LEU A 32 -2.15 -12.66 -22.99
CA LEU A 32 -2.38 -12.91 -21.56
C LEU A 32 -3.45 -11.97 -20.96
N ARG A 33 -3.97 -11.00 -21.73
CA ARG A 33 -5.08 -10.12 -21.35
C ARG A 33 -6.36 -10.41 -22.14
N GLY A 34 -6.56 -11.66 -22.55
CA GLY A 34 -7.76 -12.08 -23.30
C GLY A 34 -8.97 -12.38 -22.40
N ASP A 35 -10.14 -12.51 -23.03
CA ASP A 35 -11.45 -12.71 -22.37
C ASP A 35 -11.56 -13.99 -21.53
N ASN A 36 -10.63 -14.94 -21.71
CA ASN A 36 -10.61 -16.23 -20.99
C ASN A 36 -9.57 -16.26 -19.85
N VAL A 37 -9.08 -15.10 -19.40
CA VAL A 37 -8.11 -14.99 -18.31
C VAL A 37 -8.81 -14.53 -17.03
N CYS A 38 -8.73 -15.35 -15.98
CA CYS A 38 -9.25 -14.99 -14.66
C CYS A 38 -8.17 -14.29 -13.83
N TYR A 39 -8.51 -13.13 -13.29
CA TYR A 39 -7.68 -12.43 -12.31
C TYR A 39 -8.16 -12.79 -10.90
N LEU A 40 -7.22 -13.09 -10.02
CA LEU A 40 -7.51 -13.25 -8.60
C LEU A 40 -7.43 -11.87 -7.95
N TYR A 41 -8.55 -11.39 -7.45
CA TYR A 41 -8.63 -10.16 -6.66
C TYR A 41 -8.65 -10.55 -5.19
N GLU A 42 -7.56 -10.26 -4.48
CA GLU A 42 -7.48 -10.50 -3.04
C GLU A 42 -7.82 -9.22 -2.28
N SER A 43 -8.78 -9.31 -1.37
CA SER A 43 -9.02 -8.24 -0.40
C SER A 43 -8.04 -8.41 0.75
N TYR A 44 -7.15 -7.45 0.95
CA TYR A 44 -6.27 -7.44 2.11
C TYR A 44 -6.78 -6.46 3.17
N ILE A 45 -6.54 -6.83 4.43
CA ILE A 45 -6.90 -6.01 5.58
C ILE A 45 -5.66 -5.24 6.00
N GLU A 46 -5.68 -3.92 5.82
CA GLU A 46 -4.68 -3.05 6.42
C GLU A 46 -5.14 -2.64 7.83
N THR A 47 -4.25 -2.81 8.79
CA THR A 47 -4.47 -2.34 10.16
C THR A 47 -3.59 -1.13 10.41
N GLU A 48 -4.19 0.05 10.38
CA GLU A 48 -3.51 1.28 10.78
C GLU A 48 -3.75 1.57 12.25
N THR A 49 -2.71 2.08 12.93
CA THR A 49 -2.80 2.47 14.34
C THR A 49 -3.01 3.97 14.40
N VAL A 50 -4.23 4.40 14.70
CA VAL A 50 -4.62 5.81 14.67
C VAL A 50 -4.78 6.34 16.10
N PRO A 51 -4.23 7.52 16.45
CA PRO A 51 -4.47 8.14 17.75
C PRO A 51 -5.92 8.61 17.83
N ARG A 52 -6.63 8.18 18.87
CA ARG A 52 -8.00 8.63 19.17
C ARG A 52 -8.07 9.15 20.60
N ASN A 53 -8.66 10.33 20.76
CA ASN A 53 -8.98 10.88 22.08
C ASN A 53 -10.08 10.06 22.74
N GLN A 54 -9.77 9.50 23.91
CA GLN A 54 -10.71 8.76 24.74
C GLN A 54 -10.78 9.36 26.14
N THR A 55 -11.99 9.43 26.65
CA THR A 55 -12.28 9.87 28.01
C THR A 55 -12.01 8.72 28.97
N VAL A 56 -10.99 8.86 29.81
CA VAL A 56 -10.61 7.85 30.81
C VAL A 56 -10.82 8.38 32.22
N GLN A 57 -11.24 7.50 33.13
CA GLN A 57 -11.31 7.83 34.55
C GLN A 57 -9.99 7.46 35.22
N VAL A 58 -9.28 8.47 35.70
CA VAL A 58 -8.02 8.30 36.43
C VAL A 58 -8.31 8.35 37.94
N LEU A 59 -7.87 7.32 38.67
CA LEU A 59 -7.94 7.33 40.12
C LEU A 59 -6.89 8.30 40.68
N THR A 60 -7.36 9.26 41.44
CA THR A 60 -6.56 10.31 42.10
C THR A 60 -6.78 10.24 43.61
N ARG A 61 -5.80 10.71 44.39
CA ARG A 61 -5.91 10.80 45.85
C ARG A 61 -5.92 12.27 46.26
N GLN A 62 -7.07 12.76 46.70
CA GLN A 62 -7.22 14.13 47.16
C GLN A 62 -7.51 14.19 48.66
N TRP A 63 -7.23 15.32 49.29
CA TRP A 63 -7.61 15.56 50.68
C TRP A 63 -9.13 15.71 50.75
N CYS A 64 -9.76 15.06 51.73
CA CYS A 64 -11.21 15.19 51.92
C CYS A 64 -11.58 16.37 52.84
N LEU A 65 -10.60 16.85 53.63
CA LEU A 65 -10.73 17.94 54.60
C LEU A 65 -9.42 18.74 54.60
N GLU A 66 -9.34 19.82 55.38
CA GLU A 66 -8.10 20.58 55.65
C GLU A 66 -7.05 19.77 56.45
N ILE A 67 -7.36 18.50 56.77
CA ILE A 67 -6.61 17.58 57.62
C ILE A 67 -6.27 16.32 56.79
N PRO A 68 -5.20 15.57 57.13
CA PRO A 68 -4.64 14.53 56.29
C PRO A 68 -5.36 13.18 56.00
N PRO A 69 -6.67 12.91 56.23
CA PRO A 69 -7.29 11.83 55.46
C PRO A 69 -7.28 12.13 53.95
N ARG A 70 -6.60 11.27 53.18
CA ARG A 70 -6.68 11.23 51.72
C ARG A 70 -7.85 10.32 51.31
N CYS A 71 -8.75 10.80 50.46
CA CYS A 71 -9.83 10.00 49.87
C CYS A 71 -9.52 9.65 48.42
N THR A 72 -10.04 8.51 47.96
CA THR A 72 -10.04 8.13 46.54
C THR A 72 -11.04 8.98 45.78
N SER A 73 -10.61 9.55 44.66
CA SER A 73 -11.47 10.30 43.75
C SER A 73 -11.15 9.94 42.31
N TYR A 74 -12.16 9.85 41.47
CA TYR A 74 -11.97 9.69 40.04
C TYR A 74 -11.97 11.05 39.38
N ARG A 75 -11.01 11.27 38.47
CA ARG A 75 -10.97 12.44 37.59
C ARG A 75 -11.09 11.99 36.15
N THR A 76 -11.97 12.63 35.42
CA THR A 76 -12.13 12.42 33.99
C THR A 76 -11.02 13.16 33.25
N GLU A 77 -10.22 12.43 32.47
CA GLU A 77 -9.16 12.99 31.64
C GLU A 77 -9.32 12.50 30.20
N ILE A 78 -8.95 13.35 29.24
CA ILE A 78 -8.87 12.95 27.84
C ILE A 78 -7.45 12.44 27.61
N LYS A 79 -7.31 11.20 27.15
CA LYS A 79 -6.03 10.62 26.75
C LYS A 79 -6.08 10.18 25.30
N GLU A 80 -4.98 10.36 24.60
CA GLU A 80 -4.77 9.75 23.30
C GLU A 80 -4.54 8.25 23.49
N VAL A 81 -5.39 7.44 22.86
CA VAL A 81 -5.28 5.99 22.84
C VAL A 81 -5.13 5.56 21.39
N PHE A 82 -4.16 4.69 21.14
CA PHE A 82 -3.92 4.12 19.83
C PHE A 82 -4.90 3.00 19.56
N VAL A 83 -5.82 3.22 18.61
CA VAL A 83 -6.81 2.22 18.20
C VAL A 83 -6.40 1.61 16.87
N LYS A 84 -6.64 0.30 16.72
CA LYS A 84 -6.47 -0.38 15.43
C LYS A 84 -7.69 -0.08 14.56
N GLN A 85 -7.47 0.65 13.47
CA GLN A 85 -8.47 0.88 12.45
C GLN A 85 -8.27 -0.16 11.33
N VAL A 86 -9.36 -0.81 10.94
CA VAL A 86 -9.37 -1.85 9.91
C VAL A 86 -9.92 -1.23 8.64
N SER A 87 -9.10 -1.14 7.59
CA SER A 87 -9.53 -0.78 6.24
C SER A 87 -9.55 -2.04 5.36
N SER A 88 -10.67 -2.27 4.68
CA SER A 88 -10.77 -3.31 3.65
C SER A 88 -10.39 -2.69 2.31
N ILE A 89 -9.21 -3.04 1.80
CA ILE A 89 -8.77 -2.59 0.48
C ILE A 89 -9.16 -3.65 -0.54
N THR A 90 -9.76 -3.21 -1.63
CA THR A 90 -10.11 -4.06 -2.78
C THR A 90 -9.19 -3.64 -3.91
N ASP A 91 -8.39 -4.56 -4.44
CA ASP A 91 -7.62 -4.32 -5.65
C ASP A 91 -8.60 -4.14 -6.82
N THR A 92 -8.67 -2.93 -7.39
CA THR A 92 -9.54 -2.55 -8.51
C THR A 92 -8.84 -2.67 -9.85
#